data_AF-A0A7S2IV94-F1
#
_entry.id   AF-A0A7S2IV94-F1
#
_cell.length_a   1.000
_cell.length_b   1.000
_cell.length_c   1.000
_cell.angle_alpha   90.00
_cell.angle_beta   90.00
_cell.angle_gamma   90.00
#
_symmetry.space_group_name_H-M   'P 1'
#
loop_
_entity.id
_entity.type
_entity.pdbx_description
1 polymer ?
#
loop_
_entity_poly.entity_id
_entity_poly.type
_entity_poly.pdbx_seq_one_letter_code
_entity_poly.pdbx_strand_id
1 'polypeptide(L)'
;FGALQGSAAFDAELLRAMLSRSSDAAGKATAKRRSIASKPQGIAVLDSARAQNMAIVLSKLRVSSEELCRCLLEMDFSNDLVGTEDLELVMQVLPDGDESKRLLEKKEIVDQL
;
A
#
# COMPACT_ATOMS: atom_id res chain seq x y z
N PHE A 1 -28.15 23.93 28.35
CA PHE A 1 -27.33 22.97 27.57
C PHE A 1 -27.48 23.36 26.10
N GLY A 2 -26.77 24.34 25.55
CA GLY A 2 -25.31 24.45 25.44
C GLY A 2 -24.89 23.87 24.09
N ALA A 3 -24.99 24.67 23.03
CA ALA A 3 -24.95 24.26 21.62
C ALA A 3 -23.63 23.58 21.19
N LEU A 4 -23.73 22.42 20.57
CA LEU A 4 -22.70 21.87 19.67
C LEU A 4 -23.00 22.32 18.24
N GLN A 5 -22.91 23.61 17.98
CA GLN A 5 -22.73 24.12 16.61
C GLN A 5 -21.24 24.21 16.33
N GLY A 6 -20.60 23.04 16.19
CA GLY A 6 -19.30 22.95 15.55
C GLY A 6 -19.50 23.08 14.06
N SER A 7 -19.37 24.29 13.52
CA SER A 7 -19.21 24.47 12.07
C SER A 7 -17.97 23.68 11.66
N ALA A 8 -18.15 22.60 10.90
CA ALA A 8 -17.07 21.96 10.18
C ALA A 8 -16.65 22.86 9.00
N ALA A 9 -16.26 24.11 9.31
CA ALA A 9 -15.70 25.01 8.35
C ALA A 9 -14.36 24.41 7.89
N PHE A 10 -14.20 24.27 6.58
CA PHE A 10 -12.96 23.79 5.99
C PHE A 10 -11.83 24.78 6.32
N ASP A 11 -10.88 24.33 7.16
CA ASP A 11 -9.72 25.12 7.54
C ASP A 11 -8.55 24.83 6.59
N ALA A 12 -8.42 25.69 5.58
CA ALA A 12 -7.37 25.60 4.58
C ALA A 12 -5.97 25.79 5.18
N GLU A 13 -5.83 26.54 6.28
CA GLU A 13 -4.54 26.78 6.94
C GLU A 13 -4.08 25.56 7.74
N LEU A 14 -5.00 24.89 8.44
CA LEU A 14 -4.72 23.61 9.08
C LEU A 14 -4.30 22.55 8.05
N LEU A 15 -5.02 22.45 6.92
CA LEU A 15 -4.67 21.54 5.85
C LEU A 15 -3.28 21.86 5.26
N ARG A 16 -2.98 23.15 5.04
CA ARG A 16 -1.69 23.63 4.55
C ARG A 16 -0.56 23.30 5.52
N ALA A 17 -0.78 23.44 6.83
CA ALA A 17 0.18 23.07 7.86
C ALA A 17 0.46 21.55 7.89
N MET A 18 -0.57 20.71 7.70
CA MET A 18 -0.41 19.25 7.63
C MET A 18 0.30 18.76 6.36
N LEU A 19 0.06 19.42 5.23
CA LEU A 19 0.64 19.06 3.93
C LEU A 19 2.01 19.70 3.67
N SER A 20 2.39 20.71 4.45
CA SER A 20 3.72 21.30 4.40
C SER A 20 4.73 20.29 4.97
N ARG A 21 5.44 19.60 4.09
CA ARG A 21 6.62 18.80 4.46
C ARG A 21 7.60 19.74 5.16
N SER A 22 7.93 19.43 6.41
CA SER A 22 8.84 20.20 7.24
C SER A 22 10.21 20.27 6.56
N SER A 23 10.44 21.33 5.79
CA SER A 23 11.77 21.80 5.48
C SER A 23 12.27 22.49 6.74
N ASP A 24 13.17 21.78 7.43
CA ASP A 24 14.07 22.25 8.47
C ASP A 24 13.58 22.26 9.93
N ALA A 25 14.48 21.73 10.76
CA ALA A 25 14.27 21.18 12.08
C ALA A 25 14.22 22.21 13.22
N ALA A 26 13.38 21.95 14.23
CA ALA A 26 13.70 22.23 15.64
C ALA A 26 12.72 21.50 16.60
N GLY A 27 13.24 20.47 17.29
CA GLY A 27 12.90 20.12 18.67
C GLY A 27 11.44 19.87 19.08
N LYS A 28 11.01 18.60 19.04
CA LYS A 28 10.43 17.87 20.19
C LYS A 28 10.25 16.40 19.80
N ALA A 29 10.85 15.52 20.59
CA ALA A 29 10.83 14.08 20.39
C ALA A 29 9.45 13.49 20.75
N THR A 30 8.45 13.67 19.88
CA THR A 30 7.42 12.64 19.73
C THR A 30 8.10 11.48 19.02
N ALA A 31 8.01 10.28 19.59
CA ALA A 31 8.62 9.07 19.05
C ALA A 31 8.33 8.96 17.55
N LYS A 32 9.30 9.37 16.73
CA LYS A 32 9.27 9.21 15.28
C LYS A 32 9.11 7.72 15.08
N ARG A 33 7.95 7.29 14.56
CA ARG A 33 7.82 5.97 13.95
C ARG A 33 9.03 5.84 13.06
N ARG A 34 9.94 4.91 13.38
CA ARG A 34 11.14 4.68 12.59
C ARG A 34 10.63 4.37 11.19
N SER A 35 10.69 5.36 10.29
CA SER A 35 10.45 5.09 8.89
C SER A 35 11.54 4.10 8.52
N ILE A 36 11.13 2.88 8.17
CA ILE A 36 11.98 1.93 7.46
C ILE A 36 12.13 2.52 6.04
N ALA A 37 12.70 3.72 5.94
CA ALA A 37 13.18 4.25 4.69
C ALA A 37 14.55 3.60 4.49
N SER A 38 14.54 2.29 4.24
CA SER A 38 15.69 1.67 3.58
C SER A 38 15.84 2.39 2.23
N LYS A 39 17.07 2.72 1.86
CA LYS A 39 17.34 3.24 0.50
C LYS A 39 16.65 2.30 -0.50
N PRO A 40 15.90 2.81 -1.49
CA PRO A 40 15.24 1.94 -2.46
C PRO A 40 16.29 1.02 -3.07
N GLN A 41 16.23 -0.27 -2.72
CA GLN A 41 17.00 -1.31 -3.37
C GLN A 41 16.12 -1.75 -4.53
N GLY A 42 16.50 -1.36 -5.75
CA GLY A 42 15.78 -1.77 -6.96
C GLY A 42 14.98 -0.66 -7.67
N ILE A 43 14.26 -1.07 -8.71
CA ILE A 43 13.53 -0.18 -9.61
C ILE A 43 12.09 0.01 -9.08
N ALA A 44 11.77 1.22 -8.61
CA ALA A 44 10.39 1.56 -8.24
C ALA A 44 9.49 1.70 -9.48
N VAL A 45 8.65 0.70 -9.75
CA VAL A 45 7.67 0.75 -10.85
C VAL A 45 6.37 1.41 -10.39
N LEU A 46 5.90 1.05 -9.21
CA LEU A 46 4.72 1.60 -8.55
C LEU A 46 5.12 2.79 -7.69
N ASP A 47 4.19 3.73 -7.44
CA ASP A 47 4.43 4.76 -6.45
C ASP A 47 4.46 4.16 -5.03
N SER A 48 5.06 4.90 -4.10
CA SER A 48 5.28 4.41 -2.74
C SER A 48 3.99 4.07 -1.99
N ALA A 49 2.89 4.80 -2.23
CA ALA A 49 1.62 4.54 -1.55
C ALA A 49 0.96 3.28 -2.12
N ARG A 50 0.98 3.13 -3.44
CA ARG A 50 0.46 1.94 -4.12
C ARG A 50 1.22 0.67 -3.72
N ALA A 51 2.56 0.71 -3.79
CA ALA A 51 3.40 -0.40 -3.39
C ALA A 51 3.17 -0.80 -1.92
N GLN A 52 3.03 0.19 -1.03
CA GLN A 52 2.74 -0.06 0.37
C GLN A 52 1.36 -0.70 0.59
N ASN A 53 0.32 -0.22 -0.10
CA ASN A 53 -1.03 -0.79 0.00
C ASN A 53 -1.04 -2.26 -0.45
N MET A 54 -0.40 -2.55 -1.58
CA MET A 54 -0.23 -3.93 -2.06
C MET A 54 0.54 -4.78 -1.05
N ALA A 55 1.67 -4.30 -0.54
CA ALA A 55 2.49 -5.03 0.44
C ALA A 55 1.71 -5.34 1.72
N ILE A 56 0.90 -4.40 2.22
CA ILE A 56 0.04 -4.63 3.39
C ILE A 56 -0.97 -5.73 3.13
N VAL A 57 -1.68 -5.67 2.00
CA VAL A 57 -2.68 -6.70 1.66
C VAL A 57 -2.04 -8.06 1.49
N LEU A 58 -0.97 -8.14 0.70
CA LEU A 58 -0.26 -9.40 0.45
C LEU A 58 0.34 -9.99 1.74
N SER A 59 0.79 -9.15 2.69
CA SER A 59 1.31 -9.62 3.99
C SER A 59 0.25 -10.24 4.91
N LYS A 60 -1.05 -9.99 4.65
CA LYS A 60 -2.15 -10.58 5.42
C LYS A 60 -2.52 -11.97 4.93
N LEU A 61 -2.11 -12.33 3.72
CA LEU A 61 -2.34 -13.65 3.16
C LEU A 61 -1.49 -14.68 3.90
N ARG A 62 -2.07 -15.83 4.19
CA ARG A 62 -1.38 -16.95 4.84
C ARG A 62 -0.61 -17.83 3.86
N VAL A 63 -0.68 -17.51 2.57
CA VAL A 63 -0.13 -18.27 1.46
C VAL A 63 0.94 -17.47 0.74
N SER A 64 1.89 -18.19 0.13
CA SER A 64 2.86 -17.55 -0.76
C SER A 64 2.21 -17.08 -2.07
N SER A 65 2.83 -16.10 -2.74
CA SER A 65 2.38 -15.63 -4.04
C SER A 65 2.29 -16.75 -5.08
N GLU A 66 3.20 -17.72 -5.04
CA GLU A 66 3.21 -18.87 -5.94
C GLU A 66 2.02 -19.80 -5.70
N GLU A 67 1.73 -20.11 -4.44
CA GLU A 67 0.58 -20.95 -4.06
C GLU A 67 -0.74 -20.28 -4.41
N LEU A 68 -0.87 -18.98 -4.15
CA LEU A 68 -2.04 -18.20 -4.55
C LEU A 68 -2.25 -18.26 -6.07
N CYS A 69 -1.20 -18.01 -6.86
CA CYS A 69 -1.27 -18.08 -8.31
C CYS A 69 -1.66 -19.50 -8.79
N ARG A 70 -1.12 -20.54 -8.16
CA ARG A 70 -1.49 -21.94 -8.49
C ARG A 70 -2.97 -22.22 -8.20
N CYS A 71 -3.45 -21.88 -7.01
CA CYS A 71 -4.87 -22.06 -6.65
C CYS A 71 -5.80 -21.32 -7.63
N LEU A 72 -5.46 -20.10 -8.03
CA LEU A 72 -6.22 -19.33 -9.01
C LEU A 72 -6.22 -19.96 -10.41
N LEU A 73 -5.07 -20.51 -10.86
CA LEU A 73 -4.94 -21.15 -12.18
C LEU A 73 -5.64 -22.50 -12.26
N GLU A 74 -5.53 -23.30 -11.20
CA GLU A 74 -6.13 -24.63 -11.11
C GLU A 74 -7.62 -24.57 -10.71
N MET A 75 -8.09 -23.39 -10.28
CA MET A 75 -9.42 -23.17 -9.71
C MET A 75 -9.73 -24.12 -8.54
N ASP A 76 -8.69 -24.50 -7.77
CA ASP A 76 -8.81 -25.37 -6.60
C ASP A 76 -8.75 -24.57 -5.30
N PHE A 77 -9.90 -24.47 -4.64
CA PHE A 77 -10.09 -23.79 -3.36
C PHE A 77 -10.51 -24.77 -2.26
N SER A 78 -10.34 -26.07 -2.47
CA SER A 78 -10.87 -27.12 -1.59
C SER A 78 -10.18 -27.19 -0.22
N ASN A 79 -8.97 -26.63 -0.10
CA ASN A 79 -8.15 -26.73 1.12
C ASN A 79 -8.29 -25.53 2.08
N ASP A 80 -9.27 -24.64 1.89
CA ASP A 80 -9.52 -23.45 2.73
C ASP A 80 -8.30 -22.50 2.92
N LEU A 81 -7.23 -22.66 2.13
CA LEU A 81 -6.03 -21.82 2.21
C LEU A 81 -6.27 -20.41 1.70
N VAL A 82 -7.16 -20.26 0.73
CA VAL A 82 -7.54 -18.98 0.11
C VAL A 82 -9.04 -18.85 0.20
N GLY A 83 -9.50 -18.07 1.18
CA GLY A 83 -10.92 -17.82 1.39
C GLY A 83 -11.46 -16.76 0.43
N THR A 84 -12.79 -16.61 0.39
CA THR A 84 -13.45 -15.56 -0.39
C THR A 84 -13.05 -14.16 0.08
N GLU A 85 -12.85 -13.96 1.38
CA GLU A 85 -12.39 -12.69 1.95
C GLU A 85 -10.96 -12.34 1.49
N ASP A 86 -10.08 -13.34 1.38
CA ASP A 86 -8.72 -13.15 0.87
C ASP A 86 -8.75 -12.73 -0.61
N LEU A 87 -9.61 -13.35 -1.41
CA LEU A 87 -9.81 -12.99 -2.82
C LEU A 87 -10.34 -11.57 -2.97
N GLU A 88 -11.35 -11.19 -2.19
CA GLU A 88 -11.91 -9.83 -2.21
C GLU A 88 -10.83 -8.80 -1.87
N LEU A 89 -10.00 -9.08 -0.86
CA LEU A 89 -8.92 -8.20 -0.46
C LEU A 89 -7.83 -8.08 -1.55
N VAL A 90 -7.45 -9.18 -2.18
CA VAL A 90 -6.48 -9.19 -3.30
C VAL A 90 -7.02 -8.43 -4.50
N MET A 91 -8.31 -8.57 -4.82
CA MET A 91 -8.95 -7.86 -5.92
C MET A 91 -8.86 -6.33 -5.78
N GLN A 92 -8.89 -5.80 -4.56
CA GLN A 92 -8.79 -4.36 -4.30
C GLN A 92 -7.40 -3.78 -4.64
N VAL A 93 -6.37 -4.62 -4.68
CA VAL A 93 -4.99 -4.20 -4.89
C VAL A 93 -4.40 -4.72 -6.19
N LEU A 94 -5.22 -5.28 -7.08
CA LEU A 94 -4.76 -5.68 -8.41
C LEU A 94 -4.20 -4.47 -9.17
N PRO A 95 -3.07 -4.63 -9.86
CA PRO A 95 -2.52 -3.57 -10.68
C PRO A 95 -3.50 -3.20 -11.78
N ASP A 96 -3.62 -1.91 -12.08
CA ASP A 96 -4.41 -1.44 -13.22
C ASP A 96 -3.69 -1.74 -14.56
N GLY A 97 -4.32 -1.38 -15.68
CA GLY A 97 -3.76 -1.67 -17.01
C GLY A 97 -2.41 -0.99 -17.27
N ASP A 98 -2.21 0.23 -16.79
CA ASP A 98 -0.98 0.99 -16.99
C ASP A 98 0.13 0.48 -16.08
N GLU A 99 -0.20 0.18 -14.82
CA GLU A 99 0.69 -0.48 -13.86
C GLU A 99 1.15 -1.84 -14.38
N SER A 100 0.22 -2.65 -14.88
CA SER A 100 0.51 -3.96 -15.46
C SER A 100 1.45 -3.85 -16.65
N LYS A 101 1.23 -2.87 -17.54
CA LYS A 101 2.12 -2.62 -18.68
C LYS A 101 3.54 -2.25 -18.22
N ARG A 102 3.66 -1.31 -17.26
CA ARG A 102 4.95 -0.86 -16.71
C ARG A 102 5.69 -1.97 -15.96
N LEU A 103 4.96 -2.89 -15.32
CA LEU A 103 5.51 -4.09 -14.70
C LEU A 103 6.01 -5.09 -15.75
N LEU A 104 5.24 -5.29 -16.82
CA LEU A 104 5.58 -6.22 -17.90
C LEU A 104 6.82 -5.78 -18.69
N GLU A 105 6.99 -4.48 -18.90
CA GLU A 105 8.19 -3.88 -19.53
C GLU A 105 9.48 -4.20 -18.77
N LYS A 106 9.40 -4.56 -17.48
CA LYS A 106 10.54 -4.89 -16.62
C LYS A 106 10.61 -6.37 -16.25
N LYS A 107 9.85 -7.24 -16.95
CA LYS A 107 9.77 -8.69 -16.69
C LYS A 107 11.12 -9.42 -16.76
N GLU A 108 12.09 -8.90 -17.52
CA GLU A 108 13.42 -9.50 -17.67
C GLU A 108 14.40 -9.09 -16.55
N ILE A 109 14.00 -8.16 -15.66
CA ILE A 109 14.85 -7.61 -14.61
C ILE A 109 14.20 -7.80 -13.22
N VAL A 110 13.39 -8.85 -13.08
CA VAL A 110 12.62 -9.12 -11.85
C VAL A 110 13.53 -9.32 -10.64
N ASP A 111 14.74 -9.84 -10.82
CA ASP A 111 15.73 -10.00 -9.74
C ASP A 111 16.30 -8.65 -9.23
N GLN A 112 16.01 -7.52 -9.88
CA GLN A 112 16.43 -6.17 -9.47
C GLN A 112 15.23 -5.25 -9.10
N LEU A 113 14.01 -5.81 -9.04
CA LEU A 113 12.80 -5.15 -8.54
C LEU A 113 12.67 -5.32 -7.02
#